data_AF-A0A4R5VVX0-F1
#
_entry.id   AF-A0A4R5VVX0-F1
#
_cell.length_a   1.000
_cell.length_b   1.000
_cell.length_c   1.000
_cell.angle_alpha   90.00
_cell.angle_beta   90.00
_cell.angle_gamma   90.00
#
_symmetry.space_group_name_H-M   'P 1'
#
loop_
_entity.id
_entity.type
_entity.pdbx_description
1 polymer ?
#
loop_
_entity_poly.entity_id
_entity_poly.type
_entity_poly.pdbx_seq_one_letter_code
_entity_poly.pdbx_strand_id
1 'polypeptide(L)'
;MKQYIELSEEVRAAKEQGKPIVALESTIISHGMPYPQNVQTAREVEQIVRDNGAVPATIAIVDGKIKIGLSDEELEMFGKSSDVAKASRRDLAYLIATKKLGATTVAATMICAEAAGINIFVTGGIGGVHRGAETTMDISADLEELGQTNVAVICAGAKSILDLGLTMEYLETKGVPVIGYQTDVLPAFYTRTSEFALNLRADEVETIASTLKVKWDLNLKGGAVIANPIPEEYAMDEKKINSVIETALKEADEKHISGKDVTPFMLGKVKELTEGKSLDANIALVKNNAVVGAKIAVSFNGMK
;
A
#
# COMPACT_ATOMS: atom_id res chain seq x y z
N MET A 1 -2.57 -21.23 5.77
CA MET A 1 -1.65 -20.60 4.78
C MET A 1 -0.21 -21.10 4.86
N LYS A 2 0.34 -21.51 6.02
CA LYS A 2 1.76 -21.90 6.20
C LYS A 2 2.37 -22.78 5.09
N GLN A 3 1.66 -23.81 4.61
CA GLN A 3 2.16 -24.71 3.54
C GLN A 3 2.36 -24.06 2.16
N TYR A 4 1.77 -22.89 1.95
CA TYR A 4 1.89 -22.11 0.72
C TYR A 4 2.92 -20.98 0.85
N ILE A 5 3.43 -20.68 2.04
CA ILE A 5 4.37 -19.59 2.26
C ILE A 5 5.79 -20.06 2.02
N GLU A 6 6.54 -19.27 1.26
CA GLU A 6 7.96 -19.43 1.06
C GLU A 6 8.66 -18.12 1.42
N LEU A 7 9.61 -18.19 2.37
CA LEU A 7 10.42 -17.05 2.77
C LEU A 7 11.71 -17.03 1.95
N SER A 8 12.11 -15.84 1.48
CA SER A 8 13.47 -15.63 1.01
C SER A 8 14.49 -15.93 2.12
N GLU A 9 15.74 -16.17 1.75
CA GLU A 9 16.82 -16.41 2.71
C GLU A 9 16.99 -15.22 3.67
N GLU A 10 16.96 -13.99 3.15
CA GLU A 10 17.08 -12.76 3.93
C GLU A 10 15.94 -12.63 4.96
N VAL A 11 14.69 -12.86 4.54
CA VAL A 11 13.52 -12.78 5.44
C VAL A 11 13.54 -13.90 6.48
N ARG A 12 13.96 -15.10 6.10
CA ARG A 12 14.10 -16.23 7.05
C ARG A 12 15.14 -15.92 8.12
N ALA A 13 16.33 -15.48 7.71
CA ALA A 13 17.40 -15.09 8.62
C ALA A 13 16.97 -13.92 9.53
N ALA A 14 16.23 -12.95 8.99
CA ALA A 14 15.69 -11.83 9.77
C ALA A 14 14.76 -12.32 10.89
N LYS A 15 13.86 -13.27 10.59
CA LYS A 15 12.97 -13.85 11.61
C LYS A 15 13.73 -14.63 12.68
N GLU A 16 14.70 -15.45 12.28
CA GLU A 16 15.54 -16.21 13.20
C GLU A 16 16.35 -15.32 14.14
N GLN A 17 16.76 -14.14 13.64
CA GLN A 17 17.53 -13.14 14.40
C GLN A 17 16.65 -12.12 15.14
N GLY A 18 15.32 -12.21 15.03
CA GLY A 18 14.40 -11.24 15.64
C GLY A 18 14.53 -9.82 15.06
N LYS A 19 14.94 -9.68 13.80
CA LYS A 19 15.06 -8.39 13.12
C LYS A 19 13.69 -7.87 12.65
N PRO A 20 13.49 -6.54 12.65
CA PRO A 20 12.28 -5.94 12.12
C PRO A 20 12.16 -6.19 10.61
N ILE A 21 10.94 -6.52 10.16
CA ILE A 21 10.63 -6.79 8.75
C ILE A 21 9.51 -5.85 8.30
N VAL A 22 9.65 -5.28 7.11
CA VAL A 22 8.63 -4.44 6.46
C VAL A 22 8.13 -5.16 5.21
N ALA A 23 6.83 -5.46 5.16
CA ALA A 23 6.20 -5.97 3.95
C ALA A 23 6.11 -4.87 2.88
N LEU A 24 6.17 -5.28 1.61
CA LEU A 24 5.96 -4.42 0.43
C LEU A 24 5.05 -5.17 -0.55
N GLU A 25 4.19 -4.44 -1.28
CA GLU A 25 3.29 -5.05 -2.27
C GLU A 25 3.92 -5.17 -3.65
N SER A 26 3.42 -6.10 -4.47
CA SER A 26 3.85 -6.27 -5.86
C SER A 26 2.91 -5.66 -6.89
N THR A 27 1.66 -5.29 -6.54
CA THR A 27 0.74 -4.63 -7.50
C THR A 27 1.29 -3.31 -8.01
N ILE A 28 1.99 -2.54 -7.17
CA ILE A 28 2.63 -1.29 -7.58
C ILE A 28 3.68 -1.52 -8.68
N ILE A 29 4.32 -2.69 -8.68
CA ILE A 29 5.36 -3.07 -9.65
C ILE A 29 4.72 -3.40 -11.01
N SER A 30 3.72 -4.30 -11.03
CA SER A 30 3.15 -4.77 -12.30
C SER A 30 2.04 -3.87 -12.87
N HIS A 31 1.31 -3.13 -12.04
CA HIS A 31 0.10 -2.38 -12.44
C HIS A 31 0.10 -0.91 -12.02
N GLY A 32 1.04 -0.49 -11.16
CA GLY A 32 1.09 0.87 -10.62
C GLY A 32 2.09 1.78 -11.33
N MET A 33 3.15 1.21 -11.92
CA MET A 33 4.24 1.96 -12.54
C MET A 33 4.69 1.28 -13.85
N PRO A 34 5.15 2.06 -14.84
CA PRO A 34 5.70 1.51 -16.08
C PRO A 34 7.11 0.94 -15.87
N TYR A 35 7.51 0.02 -16.75
CA TYR A 35 8.91 -0.42 -16.86
C TYR A 35 9.77 0.64 -17.57
N PRO A 36 11.02 0.91 -17.13
CA PRO A 36 11.75 0.25 -16.03
C PRO A 36 11.56 0.87 -14.64
N GLN A 37 10.80 1.97 -14.53
CA GLN A 37 10.64 2.71 -13.27
C GLN A 37 10.03 1.86 -12.15
N ASN A 38 9.16 0.91 -12.48
CA ASN A 38 8.58 -0.02 -11.53
C ASN A 38 9.63 -0.84 -10.75
N VAL A 39 10.55 -1.52 -11.46
CA VAL A 39 11.59 -2.33 -10.82
C VAL A 39 12.64 -1.46 -10.14
N GLN A 40 13.03 -0.34 -10.77
CA GLN A 40 13.97 0.62 -10.18
C GLN A 40 13.45 1.14 -8.83
N THR A 41 12.19 1.57 -8.80
CA THR A 41 11.55 2.06 -7.58
C THR A 41 11.44 0.96 -6.53
N ALA A 42 11.08 -0.26 -6.92
CA ALA A 42 11.01 -1.39 -5.98
C ALA A 42 12.36 -1.66 -5.32
N ARG A 43 13.45 -1.73 -6.10
CA ARG A 43 14.83 -1.91 -5.59
C ARG A 43 15.24 -0.77 -4.65
N GLU A 44 14.97 0.47 -5.03
CA GLU A 44 15.29 1.64 -4.21
C GLU A 44 14.52 1.64 -2.89
N VAL A 45 13.24 1.27 -2.92
CA VAL A 45 12.40 1.14 -1.72
C VAL A 45 12.92 0.03 -0.80
N GLU A 46 13.28 -1.13 -1.36
CA GLU A 46 13.90 -2.18 -0.56
C GLU A 46 15.21 -1.72 0.08
N GLN A 47 16.05 -0.98 -0.65
CA GLN A 47 17.29 -0.41 -0.12
C GLN A 47 17.01 0.60 1.01
N ILE A 48 16.04 1.49 0.84
CA ILE A 48 15.63 2.45 1.88
C ILE A 48 15.21 1.73 3.17
N VAL A 49 14.46 0.62 3.06
CA VAL A 49 14.08 -0.19 4.22
C VAL A 49 15.33 -0.75 4.94
N ARG A 50 16.30 -1.28 4.17
CA ARG A 50 17.58 -1.78 4.71
C ARG A 50 18.39 -0.68 5.40
N ASP A 51 18.52 0.48 4.77
CA ASP A 51 19.26 1.63 5.29
C ASP A 51 18.66 2.18 6.59
N ASN A 52 17.36 1.95 6.81
CA ASN A 52 16.64 2.33 8.03
C ASN A 52 16.53 1.18 9.04
N GLY A 53 17.35 0.12 8.90
CA GLY A 53 17.52 -0.91 9.93
C GLY A 53 16.48 -2.03 9.94
N ALA A 54 15.67 -2.15 8.88
CA ALA A 54 14.69 -3.23 8.72
C ALA A 54 14.97 -4.08 7.48
N VAL A 55 14.37 -5.26 7.42
CA VAL A 55 14.48 -6.18 6.27
C VAL A 55 13.23 -6.05 5.40
N PRO A 56 13.36 -5.71 4.10
CA PRO A 56 12.22 -5.65 3.21
C PRO A 56 11.73 -7.05 2.84
N ALA A 57 10.42 -7.17 2.67
CA ALA A 57 9.77 -8.39 2.20
C ALA A 57 8.73 -8.03 1.13
N THR A 58 9.16 -7.90 -0.13
CA THR A 58 8.22 -7.79 -1.25
C THR A 58 7.44 -9.09 -1.39
N ILE A 59 6.10 -8.99 -1.39
CA ILE A 59 5.20 -10.14 -1.39
C ILE A 59 4.55 -10.30 -2.76
N ALA A 60 4.53 -11.54 -3.26
CA ALA A 60 3.82 -11.90 -4.49
C ALA A 60 3.46 -13.40 -4.54
N ILE A 61 2.73 -13.82 -5.57
CA ILE A 61 2.41 -15.22 -5.85
C ILE A 61 3.23 -15.71 -7.05
N VAL A 62 3.99 -16.79 -6.85
CA VAL A 62 4.86 -17.41 -7.87
C VAL A 62 4.76 -18.93 -7.76
N ASP A 63 4.48 -19.62 -8.86
CA ASP A 63 4.36 -21.09 -8.95
C ASP A 63 3.56 -21.75 -7.79
N GLY A 64 2.44 -21.13 -7.44
CA GLY A 64 1.56 -21.65 -6.38
C GLY A 64 2.08 -21.45 -4.96
N LYS A 65 3.08 -20.58 -4.79
CA LYS A 65 3.63 -20.14 -3.50
C LYS A 65 3.40 -18.66 -3.28
N ILE A 66 3.16 -18.31 -2.03
CA ILE A 66 3.20 -16.95 -1.52
C ILE A 66 4.66 -16.69 -1.15
N LYS A 67 5.35 -15.91 -1.98
CA LYS A 67 6.73 -15.48 -1.74
C LYS A 67 6.71 -14.31 -0.77
N ILE A 68 7.50 -14.41 0.30
CA ILE A 68 7.72 -13.33 1.26
C ILE A 68 9.19 -12.92 1.15
N GLY A 69 9.44 -11.82 0.46
CA GLY A 69 10.74 -11.46 -0.09
C GLY A 69 10.91 -12.09 -1.48
N LEU A 70 11.04 -11.24 -2.50
CA LEU A 70 11.35 -11.65 -3.86
C LEU A 70 12.86 -11.59 -4.11
N SER A 71 13.35 -12.44 -5.01
CA SER A 71 14.69 -12.25 -5.56
C SER A 71 14.72 -11.08 -6.55
N ASP A 72 15.92 -10.62 -6.91
CA ASP A 72 16.08 -9.58 -7.93
C ASP A 72 15.52 -10.01 -9.29
N GLU A 73 15.69 -11.28 -9.64
CA GLU A 73 15.16 -11.88 -10.87
C GLU A 73 13.63 -11.97 -10.84
N GLU A 74 13.04 -12.32 -9.70
CA GLU A 74 11.59 -12.32 -9.51
C GLU A 74 11.05 -10.89 -9.62
N LEU A 75 11.68 -9.89 -8.99
CA LEU A 75 11.31 -8.47 -9.15
C LEU A 75 11.34 -8.03 -10.61
N GLU A 76 12.42 -8.34 -11.33
CA GLU A 76 12.58 -8.02 -12.75
C GLU A 76 11.51 -8.70 -13.61
N MET A 77 11.17 -9.96 -13.30
CA MET A 77 10.10 -10.70 -13.97
C MET A 77 8.74 -10.02 -13.81
N PHE A 78 8.39 -9.60 -12.59
CA PHE A 78 7.13 -8.90 -12.31
C PHE A 78 7.05 -7.53 -13.00
N GLY A 79 8.18 -6.85 -13.17
CA GLY A 79 8.22 -5.55 -13.83
C GLY A 79 8.14 -5.61 -15.36
N LYS A 80 8.63 -6.70 -15.97
CA LYS A 80 8.61 -6.90 -17.43
C LYS A 80 7.37 -7.63 -17.95
N SER A 81 6.78 -8.50 -17.15
CA SER A 81 5.67 -9.35 -17.58
C SER A 81 4.37 -8.54 -17.71
N SER A 82 3.70 -8.71 -18.84
CA SER A 82 2.33 -8.21 -19.06
C SER A 82 1.25 -9.17 -18.57
N ASP A 83 1.60 -10.42 -18.25
CA ASP A 83 0.67 -11.48 -17.83
C ASP A 83 0.83 -11.78 -16.34
N VAL A 84 0.67 -10.75 -15.51
CA VAL A 84 0.66 -10.85 -14.06
C VAL A 84 -0.72 -10.50 -13.57
N ALA A 85 -1.40 -11.41 -12.88
CA ALA A 85 -2.72 -11.12 -12.35
C ALA A 85 -2.63 -10.14 -11.16
N LYS A 86 -3.44 -9.07 -11.16
CA LYS A 86 -3.70 -8.28 -9.96
C LYS A 86 -4.49 -9.12 -8.95
N ALA A 87 -3.89 -9.41 -7.81
CA ALA A 87 -4.39 -10.37 -6.82
C ALA A 87 -4.89 -9.67 -5.55
N SER A 88 -6.20 -9.69 -5.32
CA SER A 88 -6.82 -9.33 -4.05
C SER A 88 -7.20 -10.60 -3.26
N ARG A 89 -7.86 -10.43 -2.10
CA ARG A 89 -8.30 -11.53 -1.21
C ARG A 89 -8.97 -12.67 -1.98
N ARG A 90 -9.92 -12.35 -2.86
CA ARG A 90 -10.71 -13.34 -3.62
C ARG A 90 -9.89 -14.12 -4.65
N ASP A 91 -8.77 -13.57 -5.09
CA ASP A 91 -7.95 -14.11 -6.17
C ASP A 91 -6.86 -15.07 -5.65
N LEU A 92 -6.44 -14.92 -4.39
CA LEU A 92 -5.35 -15.68 -3.76
C LEU A 92 -5.48 -17.19 -3.99
N ALA A 93 -6.62 -17.77 -3.65
CA ALA A 93 -6.83 -19.22 -3.74
C ALA A 93 -6.72 -19.74 -5.18
N TYR A 94 -7.31 -19.01 -6.14
CA TYR A 94 -7.26 -19.38 -7.55
C TYR A 94 -5.85 -19.30 -8.10
N LEU A 95 -5.12 -18.22 -7.84
CA LEU A 95 -3.76 -18.02 -8.35
C LEU A 95 -2.78 -19.03 -7.75
N ILE A 96 -2.91 -19.34 -6.46
CA ILE A 96 -2.12 -20.37 -5.80
C ILE A 96 -2.41 -21.76 -6.40
N ALA A 97 -3.68 -22.13 -6.55
CA ALA A 97 -4.07 -23.45 -7.07
C ALA A 97 -3.68 -23.65 -8.54
N THR A 98 -3.75 -22.58 -9.35
CA THR A 98 -3.42 -22.61 -10.78
C THR A 98 -1.96 -22.26 -11.08
N LYS A 99 -1.15 -21.98 -10.05
CA LYS A 99 0.26 -21.63 -10.14
C LYS A 99 0.57 -20.42 -11.04
N LYS A 100 -0.41 -19.52 -11.19
CA LYS A 100 -0.26 -18.29 -11.98
C LYS A 100 0.48 -17.22 -11.18
N LEU A 101 1.15 -16.31 -11.91
CA LEU A 101 1.76 -15.13 -11.31
C LEU A 101 0.69 -14.19 -10.78
N GLY A 102 0.89 -13.71 -9.55
CA GLY A 102 -0.04 -12.81 -8.88
C GLY A 102 0.67 -11.67 -8.19
N ALA A 103 0.44 -10.45 -8.66
CA ALA A 103 0.87 -9.24 -7.97
C ALA A 103 -0.15 -8.89 -6.90
N THR A 104 0.23 -8.95 -5.62
CA THR A 104 -0.69 -8.75 -4.49
C THR A 104 -1.03 -7.28 -4.31
N THR A 105 -2.31 -6.97 -4.12
CA THR A 105 -2.76 -5.63 -3.70
C THR A 105 -2.47 -5.40 -2.22
N VAL A 106 -2.86 -4.25 -1.67
CA VAL A 106 -2.83 -3.98 -0.23
C VAL A 106 -3.53 -5.10 0.57
N ALA A 107 -4.78 -5.44 0.25
CA ALA A 107 -5.50 -6.52 0.93
C ALA A 107 -4.74 -7.87 0.92
N ALA A 108 -4.33 -8.33 -0.26
CA ALA A 108 -3.62 -9.61 -0.38
C ALA A 108 -2.26 -9.59 0.34
N THR A 109 -1.55 -8.46 0.28
CA THR A 109 -0.26 -8.28 0.95
C THR A 109 -0.41 -8.32 2.46
N MET A 110 -1.45 -7.67 3.02
CA MET A 110 -1.76 -7.72 4.45
C MET A 110 -2.03 -9.15 4.94
N ILE A 111 -2.87 -9.91 4.23
CA ILE A 111 -3.16 -11.32 4.55
C ILE A 111 -1.86 -12.13 4.61
N CYS A 112 -1.02 -11.98 3.59
CA CYS A 112 0.23 -12.75 3.48
C CYS A 112 1.26 -12.32 4.53
N ALA A 113 1.34 -11.02 4.83
CA ALA A 113 2.21 -10.45 5.86
C ALA A 113 1.82 -10.95 7.25
N GLU A 114 0.53 -10.91 7.62
CA GLU A 114 0.07 -11.43 8.91
C GLU A 114 0.31 -12.94 9.03
N ALA A 115 0.03 -13.70 7.97
CA ALA A 115 0.31 -15.13 7.95
C ALA A 115 1.82 -15.46 8.09
N ALA A 116 2.68 -14.49 7.75
CA ALA A 116 4.12 -14.53 7.95
C ALA A 116 4.58 -13.90 9.28
N GLY A 117 3.69 -13.34 10.10
CA GLY A 117 4.03 -12.66 11.36
C GLY A 117 4.69 -11.28 11.18
N ILE A 118 4.45 -10.63 10.05
CA ILE A 118 4.94 -9.28 9.73
C ILE A 118 3.80 -8.29 9.98
N ASN A 119 4.02 -7.30 10.84
CA ASN A 119 2.98 -6.36 11.27
C ASN A 119 3.03 -5.00 10.58
N ILE A 120 4.10 -4.69 9.85
CA ILE A 120 4.32 -3.39 9.22
C ILE A 120 4.40 -3.57 7.71
N PHE A 121 3.62 -2.77 6.98
CA PHE A 121 3.52 -2.81 5.53
C PHE A 121 3.56 -1.38 4.97
N VAL A 122 4.38 -1.18 3.94
CA VAL A 122 4.50 0.10 3.23
C VAL A 122 3.92 -0.02 1.81
N THR A 123 3.12 0.97 1.41
CA THR A 123 2.63 1.16 0.04
C THR A 123 2.67 2.64 -0.33
N GLY A 124 2.34 2.97 -1.57
CA GLY A 124 2.07 4.35 -1.96
C GLY A 124 0.77 4.88 -1.36
N GLY A 125 -0.34 4.19 -1.60
CA GLY A 125 -1.68 4.64 -1.23
C GLY A 125 -2.63 3.46 -1.13
N ILE A 126 -3.53 3.45 -0.15
CA ILE A 126 -4.52 2.37 -0.04
C ILE A 126 -5.60 2.51 -1.13
N GLY A 127 -6.28 1.41 -1.45
CA GLY A 127 -7.61 1.49 -2.06
C GLY A 127 -8.64 2.03 -1.06
N GLY A 128 -9.85 2.29 -1.54
CA GLY A 128 -10.89 2.89 -0.71
C GLY A 128 -12.26 2.81 -1.37
N VAL A 129 -13.15 3.69 -0.96
CA VAL A 129 -14.46 3.86 -1.57
C VAL A 129 -14.28 4.65 -2.87
N HIS A 130 -14.77 4.12 -3.99
CA HIS A 130 -14.72 4.85 -5.26
C HIS A 130 -15.77 5.96 -5.30
N ARG A 131 -15.54 6.99 -6.11
CA ARG A 131 -16.53 8.05 -6.34
C ARG A 131 -17.77 7.45 -6.99
N GLY A 132 -18.97 7.75 -6.48
CA GLY A 132 -20.23 7.16 -6.92
C GLY A 132 -20.59 5.82 -6.27
N ALA A 133 -19.79 5.34 -5.30
CA ALA A 133 -20.02 4.05 -4.63
C ALA A 133 -21.30 4.00 -3.80
N GLU A 134 -21.91 5.13 -3.45
CA GLU A 134 -23.25 5.19 -2.87
C GLU A 134 -24.32 4.55 -3.78
N THR A 135 -24.03 4.45 -5.08
CA THR A 135 -24.86 3.74 -6.06
C THR A 135 -24.20 2.46 -6.57
N THR A 136 -22.90 2.53 -6.92
CA THR A 136 -22.20 1.41 -7.60
C THR A 136 -21.73 0.33 -6.65
N MET A 137 -21.57 0.65 -5.36
CA MET A 137 -20.93 -0.21 -4.36
C MET A 137 -19.50 -0.65 -4.73
N ASP A 138 -18.80 0.12 -5.57
CA ASP A 138 -17.38 -0.12 -5.90
C ASP A 138 -16.49 0.32 -4.72
N ILE A 139 -16.22 -0.64 -3.83
CA ILE A 139 -15.48 -0.42 -2.59
C ILE A 139 -14.32 -1.41 -2.56
N SER A 140 -13.10 -0.90 -2.35
CA SER A 140 -11.90 -1.74 -2.28
C SER A 140 -11.97 -2.73 -1.12
N ALA A 141 -11.62 -3.99 -1.41
CA ALA A 141 -11.43 -5.02 -0.39
C ALA A 141 -10.32 -4.68 0.62
N ASP A 142 -9.46 -3.69 0.33
CA ASP A 142 -8.46 -3.19 1.27
C ASP A 142 -9.10 -2.70 2.58
N LEU A 143 -10.28 -2.06 2.51
CA LEU A 143 -10.96 -1.53 3.70
C LEU A 143 -11.50 -2.65 4.60
N GLU A 144 -12.02 -3.72 4.00
CA GLU A 144 -12.42 -4.93 4.74
C GLU A 144 -11.21 -5.63 5.36
N GLU A 145 -10.07 -5.66 4.66
CA GLU A 145 -8.86 -6.28 5.20
C GLU A 145 -8.28 -5.48 6.38
N LEU A 146 -8.27 -4.15 6.28
CA LEU A 146 -7.92 -3.25 7.37
C LEU A 146 -8.79 -3.47 8.62
N GLY A 147 -10.05 -3.84 8.47
CA GLY A 147 -10.93 -4.14 9.61
C GLY A 147 -10.63 -5.45 10.36
N GLN A 148 -9.81 -6.36 9.80
CA GLN A 148 -9.67 -7.72 10.37
C GLN A 148 -8.23 -8.23 10.51
N THR A 149 -7.26 -7.67 9.78
CA THR A 149 -5.89 -8.18 9.71
C THR A 149 -4.91 -7.25 10.43
N ASN A 150 -4.12 -7.80 11.36
CA ASN A 150 -3.24 -7.07 12.29
C ASN A 150 -1.94 -6.59 11.64
N VAL A 151 -2.09 -5.73 10.63
CA VAL A 151 -1.02 -5.09 9.87
C VAL A 151 -1.27 -3.59 9.79
N ALA A 152 -0.28 -2.79 10.21
CA ALA A 152 -0.27 -1.36 10.01
C ALA A 152 0.22 -1.03 8.59
N VAL A 153 -0.54 -0.20 7.88
CA VAL A 153 -0.26 0.20 6.49
C VAL A 153 0.17 1.65 6.45
N ILE A 154 1.43 1.89 6.09
CA ILE A 154 2.00 3.22 5.93
C ILE A 154 1.80 3.64 4.47
N CYS A 155 1.11 4.76 4.27
CA CYS A 155 0.74 5.25 2.94
C CYS A 155 0.56 6.78 2.93
N ALA A 156 0.47 7.37 1.74
CA ALA A 156 0.12 8.78 1.55
C ALA A 156 -1.41 8.99 1.53
N GLY A 157 -2.13 8.26 2.39
CA GLY A 157 -3.60 8.20 2.40
C GLY A 157 -4.18 7.25 1.36
N ALA A 158 -5.46 7.43 1.03
CA ALA A 158 -6.10 6.74 -0.08
C ALA A 158 -5.72 7.41 -1.41
N LYS A 159 -5.66 6.62 -2.49
CA LYS A 159 -5.35 7.16 -3.83
C LYS A 159 -6.33 8.28 -4.19
N SER A 160 -5.83 9.39 -4.72
CA SER A 160 -6.61 10.62 -4.98
C SER A 160 -7.79 10.49 -5.95
N ILE A 161 -7.84 9.38 -6.69
CA ILE A 161 -8.93 9.02 -7.62
C ILE A 161 -10.20 8.54 -6.88
N LEU A 162 -10.10 8.29 -5.59
CA LEU A 162 -11.15 7.75 -4.73
C LEU A 162 -12.00 8.86 -4.11
N ASP A 163 -13.04 8.46 -3.39
CA ASP A 163 -13.80 9.32 -2.50
C ASP A 163 -13.20 9.23 -1.09
N LEU A 164 -12.50 10.30 -0.67
CA LEU A 164 -11.80 10.31 0.61
C LEU A 164 -12.78 10.41 1.80
N GLY A 165 -13.88 11.15 1.64
CA GLY A 165 -14.88 11.32 2.69
C GLY A 165 -15.56 9.99 3.01
N LEU A 166 -16.09 9.32 1.98
CA LEU A 166 -16.69 8.00 2.16
C LEU A 166 -15.68 6.95 2.63
N THR A 167 -14.41 7.06 2.23
CA THR A 167 -13.35 6.17 2.72
C THR A 167 -13.12 6.34 4.22
N MET A 168 -13.10 7.58 4.73
CA MET A 168 -12.94 7.86 6.16
C MET A 168 -14.13 7.33 6.97
N GLU A 169 -15.36 7.59 6.52
CA GLU A 169 -16.60 7.07 7.15
C GLU A 169 -16.62 5.53 7.19
N TYR A 170 -16.15 4.89 6.12
CA TYR A 170 -16.07 3.44 6.06
C TYR A 170 -15.04 2.88 7.05
N LEU A 171 -13.85 3.50 7.14
CA LEU A 171 -12.81 3.11 8.09
C LEU A 171 -13.26 3.30 9.54
N GLU A 172 -13.96 4.40 9.83
CA GLU A 172 -14.59 4.64 11.13
C GLU A 172 -15.60 3.53 11.47
N THR A 173 -16.51 3.21 10.55
CA THR A 173 -17.50 2.14 10.71
C THR A 173 -16.84 0.78 11.00
N LYS A 174 -15.66 0.53 10.41
CA LYS A 174 -14.88 -0.70 10.62
C LYS A 174 -13.97 -0.66 11.85
N GLY A 175 -13.93 0.46 12.58
CA GLY A 175 -13.07 0.62 13.75
C GLY A 175 -11.58 0.66 13.43
N VAL A 176 -11.22 1.07 12.21
CA VAL A 176 -9.81 1.17 11.77
C VAL A 176 -9.26 2.55 12.13
N PRO A 177 -8.22 2.64 12.98
CA PRO A 177 -7.60 3.92 13.28
C PRO A 177 -6.85 4.46 12.06
N VAL A 178 -7.06 5.73 11.77
CA VAL A 178 -6.28 6.50 10.79
C VAL A 178 -5.45 7.53 11.55
N ILE A 179 -4.13 7.37 11.51
CA ILE A 179 -3.17 8.17 12.27
C ILE A 179 -2.38 9.04 11.29
N GLY A 180 -2.48 10.35 11.43
CA GLY A 180 -1.65 11.30 10.69
C GLY A 180 -0.25 11.37 11.28
N TYR A 181 0.77 11.07 10.47
CA TYR A 181 2.16 11.28 10.86
C TYR A 181 2.52 12.76 10.65
N GLN A 182 2.71 13.49 11.75
CA GLN A 182 3.02 14.92 11.76
C GLN A 182 1.98 15.82 11.04
N THR A 183 0.73 15.37 10.98
CA THR A 183 -0.38 16.09 10.32
C THR A 183 -1.70 15.84 11.04
N ASP A 184 -2.58 16.84 11.07
CA ASP A 184 -3.95 16.76 11.58
C ASP A 184 -5.00 16.57 10.47
N VAL A 185 -4.56 16.50 9.21
CA VAL A 185 -5.43 16.30 8.04
C VAL A 185 -4.97 15.10 7.23
N LEU A 186 -5.92 14.46 6.56
CA LEU A 186 -5.66 13.32 5.69
C LEU A 186 -4.87 13.79 4.46
N PRO A 187 -3.66 13.28 4.20
CA PRO A 187 -2.99 13.49 2.92
C PRO A 187 -3.77 12.80 1.79
N ALA A 188 -3.86 13.46 0.63
CA ALA A 188 -4.61 12.97 -0.53
C ALA A 188 -3.66 12.52 -1.65
N PHE A 189 -2.73 11.64 -1.30
CA PHE A 189 -1.76 11.00 -2.20
C PHE A 189 -0.79 11.99 -2.86
N TYR A 190 -1.20 12.71 -3.90
CA TYR A 190 -0.37 13.70 -4.59
C TYR A 190 -0.27 15.04 -3.86
N THR A 191 -1.22 15.33 -2.97
CA THR A 191 -1.24 16.55 -2.16
C THR A 191 -0.97 16.21 -0.70
N ARG A 192 -0.32 17.15 -0.01
CA ARG A 192 -0.01 17.02 1.42
C ARG A 192 -1.25 17.10 2.31
N THR A 193 -2.25 17.82 1.84
CA THR A 193 -3.45 18.16 2.59
C THR A 193 -4.70 17.75 1.82
N SER A 194 -5.80 17.63 2.56
CA SER A 194 -7.17 17.59 2.06
C SER A 194 -8.07 18.33 3.05
N GLU A 195 -9.36 18.41 2.75
CA GLU A 195 -10.37 18.98 3.65
C GLU A 195 -10.75 18.08 4.84
N PHE A 196 -10.27 16.83 4.86
CA PHE A 196 -10.64 15.84 5.87
C PHE A 196 -9.70 15.87 7.07
N ALA A 197 -10.22 16.27 8.24
CA ALA A 197 -9.50 16.21 9.51
C ALA A 197 -9.31 14.77 9.99
N LEU A 198 -8.18 14.49 10.63
CA LEU A 198 -7.90 13.23 11.31
C LEU A 198 -8.11 13.38 12.81
N ASN A 199 -8.66 12.32 13.42
CA ASN A 199 -8.88 12.28 14.87
C ASN A 199 -7.61 11.91 15.66
N LEU A 200 -6.61 11.32 15.00
CA LEU A 200 -5.37 10.87 15.62
C LEU A 200 -4.18 11.45 14.86
N ARG A 201 -3.28 12.10 15.61
CA ARG A 201 -1.98 12.57 15.13
C ARG A 201 -0.87 11.98 15.98
N ALA A 202 0.24 11.62 15.34
CA ALA A 202 1.47 11.26 16.01
C ALA A 202 2.65 11.99 15.36
N ASP A 203 3.45 12.69 16.16
CA ASP A 203 4.63 13.42 15.66
C ASP A 203 5.89 12.56 15.64
N GLU A 204 5.90 11.46 16.40
CA GLU A 204 7.03 10.54 16.56
C GLU A 204 6.60 9.09 16.26
N VAL A 205 7.53 8.29 15.71
CA VAL A 205 7.25 6.90 15.30
C VAL A 205 7.01 5.97 16.50
N GLU A 206 7.56 6.29 17.66
CA GLU A 206 7.38 5.56 18.92
C GLU A 206 5.92 5.62 19.41
N THR A 207 5.26 6.76 19.22
CA THR A 207 3.84 6.93 19.55
C THR A 207 2.97 6.02 18.67
N ILE A 208 3.30 5.92 17.38
CA ILE A 208 2.62 4.99 16.46
C ILE A 208 2.87 3.55 16.90
N ALA A 209 4.13 3.16 17.09
CA ALA A 209 4.52 1.81 17.48
C ALA A 209 3.84 1.35 18.79
N SER A 210 3.84 2.21 19.81
CA SER A 210 3.19 1.93 21.10
C SER A 210 1.67 1.82 20.97
N THR A 211 1.04 2.66 20.13
CA THR A 211 -0.40 2.59 19.83
C THR A 211 -0.77 1.27 19.15
N LEU A 212 0.02 0.82 18.18
CA LEU A 212 -0.16 -0.49 17.52
C LEU A 212 -0.01 -1.64 18.52
N LYS A 213 1.01 -1.58 19.38
CA LYS A 213 1.23 -2.58 20.44
C LYS A 213 0.04 -2.67 21.38
N VAL A 214 -0.42 -1.54 21.91
CA VAL A 214 -1.58 -1.50 22.82
C VAL A 214 -2.86 -1.97 22.13
N LYS A 215 -3.12 -1.55 20.88
CA LYS A 215 -4.28 -2.02 20.11
C LYS A 215 -4.34 -3.55 20.06
N TRP A 216 -3.23 -4.19 19.71
CA TRP A 216 -3.18 -5.65 19.58
C TRP A 216 -3.09 -6.37 20.93
N ASP A 217 -2.50 -5.78 21.97
CA ASP A 217 -2.53 -6.30 23.35
C ASP A 217 -3.95 -6.29 23.95
N LEU A 218 -4.75 -5.27 23.61
CA LEU A 218 -6.17 -5.19 23.96
C LEU A 218 -7.05 -6.14 23.13
N ASN A 219 -6.44 -6.95 22.25
CA ASN A 219 -7.12 -7.87 21.34
C ASN A 219 -8.14 -7.18 20.40
N LEU A 220 -7.91 -5.89 20.11
CA LEU A 220 -8.70 -5.14 19.13
C LEU A 220 -8.17 -5.48 17.74
N LYS A 221 -8.74 -6.51 17.12
CA LYS A 221 -8.36 -6.99 15.79
C LYS A 221 -8.39 -5.88 14.72
N GLY A 222 -7.67 -6.11 13.63
CA GLY A 222 -7.58 -5.18 12.51
C GLY A 222 -6.27 -4.39 12.49
N GLY A 223 -6.06 -3.73 11.36
CA GLY A 223 -4.88 -2.95 11.05
C GLY A 223 -5.01 -1.51 11.53
N ALA A 224 -4.13 -0.67 11.00
CA ALA A 224 -4.14 0.77 11.17
C ALA A 224 -3.65 1.43 9.87
N VAL A 225 -4.18 2.59 9.54
CA VAL A 225 -3.66 3.41 8.43
C VAL A 225 -2.76 4.48 9.03
N ILE A 226 -1.50 4.50 8.63
CA ILE A 226 -0.55 5.56 8.99
C ILE A 226 -0.43 6.48 7.78
N ALA A 227 -1.12 7.61 7.84
CA ALA A 227 -1.20 8.56 6.75
C ALA A 227 -0.02 9.54 6.83
N ASN A 228 0.93 9.36 5.91
CA ASN A 228 2.19 10.10 5.84
C ASN A 228 2.19 11.03 4.60
N PRO A 229 2.13 12.35 4.77
CA PRO A 229 2.11 13.28 3.65
C PRO A 229 3.32 13.13 2.72
N ILE A 230 3.09 13.28 1.41
CA ILE A 230 4.17 13.40 0.41
C ILE A 230 5.13 14.54 0.79
N PRO A 231 6.46 14.43 0.58
CA PRO A 231 7.37 15.55 0.84
C PRO A 231 6.99 16.79 0.03
N GLU A 232 7.19 17.97 0.60
CA GLU A 232 6.73 19.26 0.05
C GLU A 232 7.26 19.54 -1.36
N GLU A 233 8.52 19.21 -1.62
CA GLU A 233 9.17 19.42 -2.92
C GLU A 233 8.56 18.58 -4.06
N TYR A 234 7.86 17.49 -3.74
CA TYR A 234 7.21 16.60 -4.70
C TYR A 234 5.68 16.75 -4.70
N ALA A 235 5.12 17.56 -3.81
CA ALA A 235 3.69 17.78 -3.71
C ALA A 235 3.16 18.49 -4.97
N MET A 236 2.01 18.05 -5.46
CA MET A 236 1.35 18.66 -6.60
C MET A 236 0.42 19.79 -6.15
N ASP A 237 0.19 20.77 -7.02
CA ASP A 237 -0.85 21.78 -6.81
C ASP A 237 -2.22 21.12 -6.79
N GLU A 238 -2.98 21.35 -5.71
CA GLU A 238 -4.25 20.70 -5.44
C GLU A 238 -5.29 20.96 -6.52
N LYS A 239 -5.45 22.22 -6.93
CA LYS A 239 -6.42 22.59 -7.98
C LYS A 239 -6.08 21.93 -9.30
N LYS A 240 -4.80 21.94 -9.67
CA LYS A 240 -4.32 21.33 -10.91
C LYS A 240 -4.53 19.82 -10.92
N ILE A 241 -4.14 19.11 -9.86
CA ILE A 241 -4.26 17.65 -9.84
C ILE A 241 -5.72 17.20 -9.75
N ASN A 242 -6.57 17.93 -9.02
CA ASN A 242 -8.01 17.62 -8.97
C ASN A 242 -8.67 17.78 -10.35
N SER A 243 -8.36 18.85 -11.08
CA SER A 243 -8.86 19.03 -12.44
C SER A 243 -8.42 17.90 -13.40
N VAL A 244 -7.18 17.44 -13.27
CA VAL A 244 -6.67 16.29 -14.04
C VAL A 244 -7.43 15.00 -13.68
N ILE A 245 -7.65 14.75 -12.39
CA ILE A 245 -8.38 13.55 -11.91
C ILE A 245 -9.83 13.58 -12.41
N GLU A 246 -10.51 14.72 -12.32
CA GLU A 246 -11.88 14.87 -12.84
C GLU A 246 -11.97 14.60 -14.34
N THR A 247 -10.98 15.08 -15.11
CA THR A 247 -10.91 14.81 -16.55
C THR A 247 -10.72 13.32 -16.82
N ALA A 248 -9.82 12.67 -16.08
CA ALA A 248 -9.57 11.23 -16.23
C ALA A 248 -10.79 10.37 -15.82
N LEU A 249 -11.55 10.78 -14.79
CA LEU A 249 -12.77 10.09 -14.36
C LEU A 249 -13.84 10.13 -15.45
N LYS A 250 -14.07 11.31 -16.05
CA LYS A 250 -15.02 11.44 -17.16
C LYS A 250 -14.66 10.53 -18.33
N GLU A 251 -13.37 10.45 -18.68
CA GLU A 251 -12.91 9.57 -19.74
C GLU A 251 -13.06 8.08 -19.39
N ALA A 252 -12.88 7.70 -18.12
CA ALA A 252 -13.12 6.34 -17.65
C ALA A 252 -14.60 5.95 -17.80
N ASP A 253 -15.50 6.86 -17.44
CA ASP A 253 -16.95 6.67 -17.54
C ASP A 253 -17.41 6.56 -19.00
N GLU A 254 -16.92 7.44 -19.87
CA GLU A 254 -17.20 7.42 -21.32
C GLU A 254 -16.72 6.12 -21.99
N LYS A 255 -15.63 5.53 -21.47
CA LYS A 255 -15.08 4.25 -21.94
C LYS A 255 -15.64 3.04 -21.20
N HIS A 256 -16.57 3.24 -20.26
CA HIS A 256 -17.17 2.19 -19.43
C HIS A 256 -16.14 1.30 -18.69
N ILE A 257 -15.04 1.90 -18.23
CA ILE A 257 -14.02 1.20 -17.46
C ILE A 257 -14.52 1.02 -16.04
N SER A 258 -14.51 -0.22 -15.53
CA SER A 258 -15.12 -0.55 -14.24
C SER A 258 -14.32 -1.60 -13.45
N GLY A 259 -14.57 -1.67 -12.14
CA GLY A 259 -13.96 -2.63 -11.23
C GLY A 259 -12.42 -2.52 -11.19
N LYS A 260 -11.74 -3.67 -11.28
CA LYS A 260 -10.28 -3.75 -11.03
C LYS A 260 -9.42 -2.96 -12.02
N ASP A 261 -9.99 -2.61 -13.18
CA ASP A 261 -9.32 -1.93 -14.30
C ASP A 261 -9.37 -0.40 -14.19
N VAL A 262 -10.21 0.15 -13.30
CA VAL A 262 -10.33 1.61 -13.07
C VAL A 262 -9.01 2.19 -12.57
N THR A 263 -8.42 1.63 -11.50
CA THR A 263 -7.21 2.21 -10.91
C THR A 263 -6.02 2.25 -11.88
N PRO A 264 -5.66 1.17 -12.60
CA PRO A 264 -4.56 1.23 -13.58
C PRO A 264 -4.83 2.24 -14.70
N PHE A 265 -6.06 2.29 -15.24
CA PHE A 265 -6.42 3.28 -16.25
C PHE A 265 -6.24 4.71 -15.73
N MET A 266 -6.79 4.99 -14.55
CA MET A 266 -6.74 6.31 -13.93
C MET A 266 -5.30 6.77 -13.68
N LEU A 267 -4.43 5.91 -13.14
CA LEU A 267 -3.02 6.25 -12.93
C LEU A 267 -2.29 6.52 -14.26
N GLY A 268 -2.56 5.72 -15.29
CA GLY A 268 -2.02 5.93 -16.64
C GLY A 268 -2.45 7.27 -17.23
N LYS A 269 -3.73 7.62 -17.12
CA LYS A 269 -4.28 8.87 -17.66
C LYS A 269 -3.77 10.09 -16.88
N VAL A 270 -3.72 10.02 -15.56
CA VAL A 270 -3.17 11.11 -14.73
C VAL A 270 -1.68 11.32 -15.05
N LYS A 271 -0.92 10.26 -15.31
CA LYS A 271 0.48 10.37 -15.76
C LYS A 271 0.58 11.08 -17.12
N GLU A 272 -0.24 10.69 -18.09
CA GLU A 272 -0.29 11.34 -19.42
C GLU A 272 -0.57 12.84 -19.30
N LEU A 273 -1.64 13.20 -18.58
CA LEU A 273 -2.10 14.59 -18.43
C LEU A 273 -1.18 15.46 -17.57
N THR A 274 -0.26 14.86 -16.81
CA THR A 274 0.72 15.58 -15.98
C THR A 274 2.13 15.51 -16.56
N GLU A 275 2.29 14.98 -17.77
CA GLU A 275 3.58 14.81 -18.45
C GLU A 275 4.59 14.04 -17.58
N GLY A 276 4.11 13.06 -16.81
CA GLY A 276 4.91 12.21 -15.93
C GLY A 276 5.10 12.73 -14.50
N LYS A 277 4.76 13.98 -14.18
CA LYS A 277 4.97 14.55 -12.83
C LYS A 277 4.22 13.80 -11.73
N SER A 278 3.06 13.22 -12.02
CA SER A 278 2.35 12.38 -11.05
C SER A 278 3.10 11.08 -10.74
N LEU A 279 3.83 10.52 -11.70
CA LEU A 279 4.67 9.34 -11.46
C LEU A 279 5.85 9.71 -10.56
N ASP A 280 6.51 10.84 -10.80
CA ASP A 280 7.60 11.31 -9.94
C ASP A 280 7.12 11.53 -8.49
N ALA A 281 5.95 12.15 -8.31
CA ALA A 281 5.30 12.31 -7.01
C ALA A 281 4.97 10.95 -6.36
N ASN A 282 4.46 9.99 -7.14
CA ASN A 282 4.16 8.63 -6.67
C ASN A 282 5.43 7.88 -6.22
N ILE A 283 6.53 8.02 -6.95
CA ILE A 283 7.81 7.43 -6.54
C ILE A 283 8.30 8.08 -5.25
N ALA A 284 8.25 9.41 -5.15
CA ALA A 284 8.70 10.14 -3.97
C ALA A 284 7.90 9.80 -2.70
N LEU A 285 6.56 9.72 -2.80
CA LEU A 285 5.73 9.36 -1.65
C LEU A 285 5.98 7.91 -1.20
N VAL A 286 6.19 6.95 -2.12
CA VAL A 286 6.46 5.55 -1.74
C VAL A 286 7.80 5.45 -0.99
N LYS A 287 8.82 6.15 -1.47
CA LYS A 287 10.12 6.25 -0.80
C LYS A 287 10.00 6.87 0.60
N ASN A 288 9.23 7.96 0.73
CA ASN A 288 8.97 8.59 2.02
C ASN A 288 8.25 7.65 2.99
N ASN A 289 7.24 6.92 2.50
CA ASN A 289 6.51 5.92 3.29
C ASN A 289 7.43 4.77 3.72
N ALA A 290 8.40 4.37 2.90
CA ALA A 290 9.39 3.35 3.25
C ALA A 290 10.31 3.77 4.40
N VAL A 291 10.76 5.03 4.42
CA VAL A 291 11.54 5.59 5.53
C VAL A 291 10.74 5.52 6.83
N VAL A 292 9.51 6.04 6.83
CA VAL A 292 8.65 6.08 8.02
C VAL A 292 8.27 4.66 8.48
N GLY A 293 7.89 3.79 7.55
CA GLY A 293 7.52 2.41 7.85
C GLY A 293 8.67 1.58 8.41
N ALA A 294 9.90 1.74 7.91
CA ALA A 294 11.07 1.07 8.47
C ALA A 294 11.36 1.52 9.90
N LYS A 295 11.29 2.83 10.18
CA LYS A 295 11.46 3.37 11.53
C LYS A 295 10.39 2.87 12.50
N ILE A 296 9.12 2.83 12.08
CA ILE A 296 8.03 2.25 12.88
C ILE A 296 8.29 0.75 13.13
N ALA A 297 8.76 -0.01 12.12
CA ALA A 297 9.07 -1.43 12.29
C ALA A 297 10.18 -1.67 13.30
N VAL A 298 11.26 -0.89 13.25
CA VAL A 298 12.35 -0.95 14.25
C VAL A 298 11.81 -0.65 15.65
N SER A 299 11.06 0.45 15.80
CA SER A 299 10.48 0.85 17.10
C SER A 299 9.53 -0.21 17.65
N PHE A 300 8.59 -0.70 16.82
CA PHE A 300 7.62 -1.73 17.20
C PHE A 300 8.28 -3.07 17.55
N ASN A 301 9.33 -3.47 16.81
CA ASN A 301 10.05 -4.70 17.09
C ASN A 301 10.80 -4.66 18.42
N GLY A 302 11.28 -3.48 18.85
CA GLY A 302 11.88 -3.29 20.17
C GLY A 302 10.89 -3.41 21.35
N MET A 303 9.59 -3.49 21.07
CA MET A 303 8.52 -3.63 22.08
C MET A 303 7.93 -5.06 22.15
N LYS A 304 8.41 -5.98 21.31
CA LYS A 304 8.00 -7.39 21.31
C LYS A 304 8.78 -8.21 22.32
#